data_AF-A0A551X6M1-F1
#
_entry.id   AF-A0A551X6M1-F1
#
_cell.length_a   1.000
_cell.length_b   1.000
_cell.length_c   1.000
_cell.angle_alpha   90.00
_cell.angle_beta   90.00
_cell.angle_gamma   90.00
#
_symmetry.space_group_name_H-M   'P 1'
#
loop_
_entity.id
_entity.type
_entity.pdbx_description
1 polymer ?
#
loop_
_entity_poly.entity_id
_entity_poly.type
_entity_poly.pdbx_seq_one_letter_code
_entity_poly.pdbx_strand_id
1 'polypeptide(L)'
;MDNNQLVIEIQKLIKNSIENYFKKPKPRNHHILDYLFPEERQISSVMTGLTTSMGTTFWEKLANFLAKDNGFRILYKQDKKLLQPSPFPQDLRSELDNLKSLRKSKEQKISMTECIERLRVVAKKINRNNLNYIDPPSGHGVDIYLIKDNIEYVFDLKATHPNRGDGSRFSDQLLDWYCYRLSREPLASIHTRIVIPFNPFLPQTWWQSQGNKMYPLEEHHDIWVENEFWDFCSGKINTWSLIKEAFIDLQKDQAFINKYRQKFRNYLDN
;
A
#
# COMPACT_ATOMS: atom_id res chain seq x y z
N MET A 1 14.08 -7.92 -17.66
CA MET A 1 14.27 -6.71 -18.49
C MET A 1 15.58 -5.98 -18.17
N ASP A 2 16.21 -5.27 -19.13
CA ASP A 2 17.34 -4.36 -18.84
C ASP A 2 16.86 -3.03 -18.20
N ASN A 3 17.78 -2.23 -17.65
CA ASN A 3 17.43 -1.03 -16.89
C ASN A 3 16.83 0.08 -17.77
N ASN A 4 17.32 0.27 -19.00
CA ASN A 4 16.82 1.31 -19.90
C ASN A 4 15.38 1.01 -20.33
N GLN A 5 15.12 -0.23 -20.71
CA GLN A 5 13.79 -0.68 -21.07
C GLN A 5 12.83 -0.58 -19.87
N LEU A 6 13.30 -0.87 -18.65
CA LEU A 6 12.52 -0.70 -17.44
C LEU A 6 12.13 0.76 -17.20
N VAL A 7 13.08 1.70 -17.31
CA VAL A 7 12.80 3.15 -17.19
C VAL A 7 11.72 3.59 -18.20
N ILE A 8 11.80 3.11 -19.44
CA ILE A 8 10.79 3.40 -20.49
C ILE A 8 9.40 2.87 -20.11
N GLU A 9 9.30 1.65 -19.59
CA GLU A 9 8.01 1.09 -19.15
C GLU A 9 7.44 1.85 -17.94
N ILE A 10 8.29 2.24 -16.99
CA ILE A 10 7.87 3.08 -15.86
C ILE A 10 7.33 4.42 -16.36
N GLN A 11 8.00 5.07 -17.31
CA GLN A 11 7.51 6.31 -17.92
C GLN A 11 6.14 6.13 -18.58
N LYS A 12 5.91 5.02 -19.29
CA LYS A 12 4.59 4.73 -19.87
C LYS A 12 3.52 4.61 -18.79
N LEU A 13 3.81 3.95 -17.68
CA LEU A 13 2.87 3.85 -16.55
C LEU A 13 2.57 5.23 -15.92
N ILE A 14 3.60 6.07 -15.73
CA ILE A 14 3.44 7.44 -15.23
C ILE A 14 2.56 8.26 -16.18
N LYS A 15 2.90 8.27 -17.48
CA LYS A 15 2.12 8.97 -18.51
C LYS A 15 0.66 8.54 -18.45
N ASN A 16 0.39 7.23 -18.55
CA ASN A 16 -0.96 6.68 -18.51
C ASN A 16 -1.74 7.07 -17.25
N SER A 17 -1.09 7.10 -16.08
CA SER A 17 -1.71 7.52 -14.82
C SER A 17 -2.17 8.98 -14.89
N ILE A 18 -1.27 9.89 -15.31
CA ILE A 18 -1.55 11.31 -15.45
C ILE A 18 -2.64 11.54 -16.51
N GLU A 19 -2.51 10.92 -17.69
CA GLU A 19 -3.48 11.10 -18.77
C GLU A 19 -4.90 10.70 -18.35
N ASN A 20 -5.03 9.54 -17.71
CA ASN A 20 -6.32 9.03 -17.24
C ASN A 20 -6.92 9.91 -16.15
N TYR A 21 -6.12 10.45 -15.24
CA TYR A 21 -6.60 11.38 -14.23
C TYR A 21 -7.30 12.58 -14.86
N PHE A 22 -6.74 13.15 -15.93
CA PHE A 22 -7.26 14.34 -16.62
C PHE A 22 -8.29 14.05 -17.72
N LYS A 23 -8.78 12.81 -17.88
CA LYS A 23 -9.85 12.49 -18.84
C LYS A 23 -11.23 12.97 -18.39
N LYS A 24 -11.48 12.98 -17.08
CA LYS A 24 -12.77 13.36 -16.50
C LYS A 24 -12.68 14.75 -15.87
N PRO A 25 -13.72 15.60 -16.01
CA PRO A 25 -13.80 16.86 -15.28
C PRO A 25 -13.75 16.59 -13.77
N LYS A 26 -13.20 17.53 -13.00
CA LYS A 26 -13.10 17.41 -11.54
C LYS A 26 -14.19 18.27 -10.89
N PRO A 27 -14.97 17.72 -9.96
CA PRO A 27 -15.97 18.50 -9.25
C PRO A 27 -15.29 19.60 -8.44
N ARG A 28 -15.84 20.82 -8.49
CA ARG A 28 -15.39 21.95 -7.67
C ARG A 28 -16.29 22.04 -6.44
N ASN A 29 -15.76 21.66 -5.29
CA ASN A 29 -16.44 21.84 -4.01
C ASN A 29 -15.99 23.18 -3.40
N HIS A 30 -16.95 23.98 -2.94
CA HIS A 30 -16.65 25.20 -2.21
C HIS A 30 -15.97 24.90 -0.88
N HIS A 31 -14.97 25.69 -0.54
CA HIS A 31 -14.23 25.63 0.71
C HIS A 31 -14.04 27.03 1.26
N ILE A 32 -13.99 27.18 2.59
CA ILE A 32 -13.86 28.51 3.23
C ILE A 32 -12.60 29.27 2.77
N LEU A 33 -11.53 28.56 2.44
CA LEU A 33 -10.30 29.18 1.92
C LEU A 33 -10.42 29.70 0.48
N ASP A 34 -11.51 29.39 -0.25
CA ASP A 34 -11.75 29.99 -1.57
C ASP A 34 -11.91 31.52 -1.48
N TYR A 35 -12.33 32.06 -0.32
CA TYR A 35 -12.43 33.50 -0.10
C TYR A 35 -11.06 34.19 0.05
N LEU A 36 -10.01 33.44 0.39
CA LEU A 36 -8.68 33.98 0.67
C LEU A 36 -7.64 33.57 -0.37
N PHE A 37 -7.63 32.29 -0.77
CA PHE A 37 -6.62 31.64 -1.61
C PHE A 37 -7.27 30.72 -2.66
N PRO A 38 -8.14 31.25 -3.54
CA PRO A 38 -8.92 30.41 -4.46
C PRO A 38 -8.04 29.63 -5.44
N GLU A 39 -6.96 30.23 -5.96
CA GLU A 39 -6.10 29.61 -6.96
C GLU A 39 -5.22 28.50 -6.35
N GLU A 40 -4.54 28.80 -5.25
CA GLU A 40 -3.67 27.86 -4.55
C GLU A 40 -4.47 26.67 -4.02
N ARG A 41 -5.66 26.91 -3.47
CA ARG A 41 -6.54 25.84 -2.99
C ARG A 41 -6.96 24.92 -4.13
N GLN A 42 -7.29 25.49 -5.30
CA GLN A 42 -7.70 24.70 -6.45
C GLN A 42 -6.53 23.86 -6.99
N ILE A 43 -5.33 24.44 -7.14
CA ILE A 43 -4.13 23.70 -7.53
C ILE A 43 -3.85 22.58 -6.53
N SER A 44 -3.88 22.88 -5.23
CA SER A 44 -3.63 21.91 -4.15
C SER A 44 -4.64 20.75 -4.19
N SER A 45 -5.92 21.05 -4.41
CA SER A 45 -6.98 20.05 -4.57
C SER A 45 -6.73 19.13 -5.76
N VAL A 46 -6.41 19.69 -6.94
CA VAL A 46 -6.15 18.88 -8.15
C VAL A 46 -4.87 18.04 -7.97
N MET A 47 -3.82 18.58 -7.36
CA MET A 47 -2.58 17.87 -7.05
C MET A 47 -2.77 16.75 -6.04
N THR A 48 -3.57 16.99 -4.99
CA THR A 48 -3.93 15.98 -4.00
C THR A 48 -4.70 14.84 -4.68
N GLY A 49 -5.71 15.18 -5.49
CA GLY A 49 -6.47 14.17 -6.24
C GLY A 49 -5.60 13.36 -7.21
N LEU A 50 -4.63 13.98 -7.87
CA LEU A 50 -3.68 13.27 -8.73
C LEU A 50 -2.85 12.28 -7.90
N THR A 51 -2.29 12.75 -6.78
CA THR A 51 -1.48 11.94 -5.86
C THR A 51 -2.27 10.75 -5.32
N THR A 52 -3.51 10.96 -4.88
CA THR A 52 -4.41 9.87 -4.43
C THR A 52 -4.69 8.88 -5.56
N SER A 53 -4.96 9.36 -6.78
CA SER A 53 -5.22 8.47 -7.91
C SER A 53 -4.02 7.58 -8.23
N MET A 54 -2.81 8.14 -8.14
CA MET A 54 -1.55 7.44 -8.43
C MET A 54 -1.30 6.22 -7.53
N GLY A 55 -1.90 6.15 -6.33
CA GLY A 55 -1.91 4.92 -5.53
C GLY A 55 -2.31 3.69 -6.36
N THR A 56 -3.52 3.76 -6.91
CA THR A 56 -4.11 2.66 -7.69
C THR A 56 -3.66 2.67 -9.16
N THR A 57 -3.46 3.86 -9.75
CA THR A 57 -3.24 3.98 -11.20
C THR A 57 -1.78 3.88 -11.60
N PHE A 58 -0.85 4.07 -10.66
CA PHE A 58 0.59 3.98 -10.89
C PHE A 58 1.26 2.99 -9.93
N TRP A 59 1.24 3.23 -8.61
CA TRP A 59 2.03 2.45 -7.64
C TRP A 59 1.65 0.96 -7.60
N GLU A 60 0.36 0.64 -7.50
CA GLU A 60 -0.13 -0.76 -7.58
C GLU A 60 0.24 -1.42 -8.91
N LYS A 61 0.11 -0.69 -10.02
CA LYS A 61 0.43 -1.22 -11.36
C LYS A 61 1.91 -1.46 -11.56
N LEU A 62 2.75 -0.56 -11.05
CA LEU A 62 4.20 -0.67 -11.10
C LEU A 62 4.66 -1.88 -10.30
N ALA A 63 4.17 -2.04 -9.07
CA ALA A 63 4.53 -3.18 -8.24
C ALA A 63 4.16 -4.52 -8.90
N ASN A 64 2.94 -4.62 -9.45
CA ASN A 64 2.51 -5.80 -10.18
C ASN A 64 3.37 -6.05 -11.43
N PHE A 65 3.67 -5.00 -12.20
CA PHE A 65 4.53 -5.12 -13.38
C PHE A 65 5.93 -5.65 -13.03
N LEU A 66 6.58 -5.06 -12.03
CA LEU A 66 7.90 -5.48 -11.54
C LEU A 66 7.87 -6.91 -11.00
N ALA A 67 6.91 -7.22 -10.13
CA ALA A 67 6.74 -8.54 -9.55
C ALA A 67 6.53 -9.63 -10.61
N LYS A 68 5.72 -9.34 -11.64
CA LYS A 68 5.50 -10.26 -12.75
C LYS A 68 6.77 -10.53 -13.56
N ASP A 69 7.58 -9.50 -13.85
CA ASP A 69 8.89 -9.66 -14.52
C ASP A 69 9.84 -10.51 -13.65
N ASN A 70 9.73 -10.40 -12.33
CA ASN A 70 10.50 -11.19 -11.36
C ASN A 70 9.86 -12.56 -10.99
N GLY A 71 8.93 -13.07 -11.82
CA GLY A 71 8.37 -14.41 -11.67
C GLY A 71 7.36 -14.59 -10.54
N PHE A 72 6.83 -13.53 -9.96
CA PHE A 72 5.68 -13.63 -9.06
C PHE A 72 4.38 -13.84 -9.85
N ARG A 73 3.50 -14.69 -9.31
CA ARG A 73 2.10 -14.74 -9.71
C ARG A 73 1.33 -13.65 -8.98
N ILE A 74 0.62 -12.80 -9.72
CA ILE A 74 -0.25 -11.76 -9.15
C ILE A 74 -1.64 -12.36 -8.91
N LEU A 75 -2.21 -12.09 -7.74
CA LEU A 75 -3.63 -12.28 -7.48
C LEU A 75 -4.34 -10.93 -7.57
N TYR A 76 -5.15 -10.75 -8.60
CA TYR A 76 -5.90 -9.52 -8.78
C TYR A 76 -7.10 -9.45 -7.83
N LYS A 77 -7.57 -8.22 -7.55
CA LYS A 77 -8.70 -7.93 -6.64
C LYS A 77 -9.97 -8.73 -6.98
N GLN A 78 -10.17 -9.12 -8.26
CA GLN A 78 -11.29 -9.97 -8.68
C GLN A 78 -11.13 -11.47 -8.36
N ASP A 79 -9.90 -11.98 -8.17
CA ASP A 79 -9.62 -13.42 -8.21
C ASP A 79 -9.53 -14.11 -6.85
N LYS A 80 -9.43 -13.34 -5.76
CA LYS A 80 -9.66 -13.70 -4.34
C LYS A 80 -9.08 -12.60 -3.46
N LYS A 81 -9.96 -11.76 -2.91
CA LYS A 81 -9.61 -10.92 -1.76
C LYS A 81 -9.20 -11.82 -0.61
N LEU A 82 -8.44 -11.28 0.33
CA LEU A 82 -8.13 -11.98 1.56
C LEU A 82 -9.40 -12.02 2.43
N LEU A 83 -10.21 -13.07 2.22
CA LEU A 83 -11.58 -13.19 2.75
C LEU A 83 -11.59 -13.52 4.24
N GLN A 84 -12.54 -12.94 4.96
CA GLN A 84 -12.77 -13.20 6.38
C GLN A 84 -13.70 -14.41 6.58
N PRO A 85 -13.52 -15.22 7.64
CA PRO A 85 -14.44 -16.30 7.97
C PRO A 85 -15.78 -15.76 8.48
N SER A 86 -16.88 -16.42 8.09
CA SER A 86 -18.24 -16.10 8.54
C SER A 86 -19.05 -17.38 8.79
N PRO A 87 -19.59 -17.61 10.00
CA PRO A 87 -19.40 -16.78 11.20
C PRO A 87 -17.93 -16.77 11.66
N PHE A 88 -17.50 -15.71 12.33
CA PHE A 88 -16.13 -15.62 12.83
C PHE A 88 -15.95 -16.59 14.02
N PRO A 89 -15.01 -17.55 13.99
CA PRO A 89 -14.80 -18.48 15.09
C PRO A 89 -14.43 -17.74 16.38
N GLN A 90 -15.17 -17.99 17.47
CA GLN A 90 -15.04 -17.21 18.71
C GLN A 90 -13.62 -17.28 19.31
N ASP A 91 -13.02 -18.48 19.39
CA ASP A 91 -11.66 -18.64 19.92
C ASP A 91 -10.63 -17.83 19.12
N LEU A 92 -10.79 -17.81 17.80
CA LEU A 92 -9.91 -17.07 16.91
C LEU A 92 -10.13 -15.55 17.03
N ARG A 93 -11.38 -15.12 17.22
CA ARG A 93 -11.74 -13.71 17.47
C ARG A 93 -11.11 -13.22 18.77
N SER A 94 -11.28 -13.98 19.85
CA SER A 94 -10.75 -13.67 21.18
C SER A 94 -9.22 -13.60 21.17
N GLU A 95 -8.55 -14.53 20.52
CA GLU A 95 -7.09 -14.49 20.42
C GLU A 95 -6.61 -13.31 19.57
N LEU A 96 -7.28 -13.03 18.44
CA LEU A 96 -6.97 -11.86 17.63
C LEU A 96 -7.10 -10.54 18.42
N ASP A 97 -8.17 -10.37 19.20
CA ASP A 97 -8.37 -9.18 20.05
C ASP A 97 -7.30 -9.06 21.14
N ASN A 98 -6.93 -10.19 21.75
CA ASN A 98 -5.84 -10.25 22.72
C ASN A 98 -4.50 -9.82 22.10
N LEU A 99 -4.15 -10.37 20.93
CA LEU A 99 -2.91 -10.04 20.23
C LEU A 99 -2.86 -8.57 19.80
N LYS A 100 -3.96 -8.00 19.30
CA LYS A 100 -4.08 -6.56 19.01
C LYS A 100 -3.82 -5.71 20.24
N SER A 101 -4.33 -6.14 21.40
CA SER A 101 -4.12 -5.44 22.68
C SER A 101 -2.66 -5.55 23.15
N LEU A 102 -2.07 -6.75 23.09
CA LEU A 102 -0.68 -7.00 23.46
C LEU A 102 0.30 -6.21 22.58
N ARG A 103 0.08 -6.17 21.25
CA ARG A 103 0.89 -5.37 20.33
C ARG A 103 0.96 -3.89 20.74
N LYS A 104 -0.16 -3.33 21.20
CA LYS A 104 -0.28 -1.92 21.61
C LYS A 104 0.21 -1.68 23.04
N SER A 105 0.50 -2.74 23.81
CA SER A 105 0.98 -2.63 25.17
C SER A 105 2.43 -2.15 25.21
N LYS A 106 2.69 -1.13 26.04
CA LYS A 106 4.06 -0.65 26.31
C LYS A 106 4.81 -1.55 27.29
N GLU A 107 4.09 -2.32 28.09
CA GLU A 107 4.62 -3.17 29.15
C GLU A 107 5.05 -4.54 28.62
N GLN A 108 4.26 -5.11 27.71
CA GLN A 108 4.51 -6.42 27.12
C GLN A 108 4.57 -6.30 25.60
N LYS A 109 5.79 -6.20 25.05
CA LYS A 109 5.99 -6.15 23.60
C LYS A 109 5.99 -7.57 23.04
N ILE A 110 5.06 -7.83 22.13
CA ILE A 110 4.99 -9.06 21.34
C ILE A 110 5.35 -8.76 19.88
N SER A 111 6.19 -9.61 19.29
CA SER A 111 6.57 -9.49 17.88
C SER A 111 5.46 -9.97 16.95
N MET A 112 5.46 -9.51 15.70
CA MET A 112 4.52 -10.02 14.69
C MET A 112 4.67 -11.54 14.48
N THR A 113 5.91 -12.05 14.49
CA THR A 113 6.19 -13.48 14.38
C THR A 113 5.51 -14.30 15.48
N GLU A 114 5.60 -13.85 16.73
CA GLU A 114 4.95 -14.54 17.86
C GLU A 114 3.42 -14.49 17.75
N CYS A 115 2.86 -13.35 17.33
CA CYS A 115 1.43 -13.25 17.04
C CYS A 115 0.97 -14.27 16.00
N ILE A 116 1.72 -14.43 14.91
CA ILE A 116 1.40 -15.39 13.84
C ILE A 116 1.38 -16.82 14.39
N GLU A 117 2.40 -17.22 15.15
CA GLU A 117 2.45 -18.57 15.70
C GLU A 117 1.30 -18.86 16.66
N ARG A 118 0.92 -17.89 17.49
CA ARG A 118 -0.25 -18.01 18.36
C ARG A 118 -1.56 -18.14 17.56
N LEU A 119 -1.74 -17.32 16.52
CA LEU A 119 -2.88 -17.45 15.60
C LEU A 119 -2.90 -18.82 14.92
N ARG A 120 -1.75 -19.37 14.50
CA ARG A 120 -1.66 -20.72 13.92
C ARG A 120 -2.14 -21.79 14.89
N VAL A 121 -1.72 -21.72 16.16
CA VAL A 121 -2.12 -22.68 17.20
C VAL A 121 -3.64 -22.71 17.37
N VAL A 122 -4.28 -21.54 17.45
CA VAL A 122 -5.74 -21.44 17.57
C VAL A 122 -6.42 -21.87 16.27
N ALA A 123 -5.94 -21.39 15.13
CA ALA A 123 -6.49 -21.73 13.82
C ALA A 123 -6.47 -23.26 13.56
N LYS A 124 -5.47 -24.02 14.01
CA LYS A 124 -5.45 -25.49 13.88
C LYS A 124 -6.64 -26.18 14.56
N LYS A 125 -7.21 -25.56 15.61
CA LYS A 125 -8.27 -26.15 16.44
C LYS A 125 -9.69 -25.77 15.99
N ILE A 126 -9.84 -24.77 15.11
CA ILE A 126 -11.18 -24.30 14.70
C ILE A 126 -11.89 -25.34 13.83
N ASN A 127 -13.21 -25.48 14.02
CA ASN A 127 -14.08 -26.25 13.13
C ASN A 127 -14.39 -25.43 11.87
N ARG A 128 -14.02 -25.96 10.70
CA ARG A 128 -14.20 -25.29 9.39
C ARG A 128 -15.44 -25.70 8.63
N ASN A 129 -16.14 -26.76 9.04
CA ASN A 129 -17.19 -27.39 8.23
C ASN A 129 -18.36 -26.44 7.92
N ASN A 130 -18.58 -25.42 8.76
CA ASN A 130 -19.66 -24.45 8.61
C ASN A 130 -19.16 -23.01 8.34
N LEU A 131 -17.90 -22.85 7.93
CA LEU A 131 -17.35 -21.52 7.64
C LEU A 131 -17.53 -21.17 6.17
N ASN A 132 -18.20 -20.04 5.94
CA ASN A 132 -18.13 -19.31 4.68
C ASN A 132 -16.99 -18.30 4.73
N TYR A 133 -16.61 -17.79 3.56
CA TYR A 133 -15.58 -16.77 3.44
C TYR A 133 -16.13 -15.61 2.62
N ILE A 134 -16.22 -14.45 3.28
CA ILE A 134 -16.85 -13.25 2.73
C ILE A 134 -15.85 -12.11 2.63
N ASP A 135 -16.20 -11.07 1.89
CA ASP A 135 -15.39 -9.87 1.79
C ASP A 135 -15.20 -9.24 3.18
N PRO A 136 -13.98 -8.78 3.51
CA PRO A 136 -13.74 -8.03 4.73
C PRO A 136 -14.45 -6.67 4.68
N PRO A 137 -14.62 -5.98 5.82
CA PRO A 137 -15.22 -4.65 5.84
C PRO A 137 -14.50 -3.68 4.89
N SER A 138 -15.24 -2.72 4.35
CA SER A 138 -14.69 -1.67 3.49
C SER A 138 -13.48 -1.01 4.14
N GLY A 139 -12.38 -0.88 3.37
CA GLY A 139 -11.12 -0.31 3.87
C GLY A 139 -10.09 -1.32 4.39
N HIS A 140 -10.44 -2.61 4.50
CA HIS A 140 -9.51 -3.70 4.87
C HIS A 140 -9.03 -4.50 3.65
N GLY A 141 -9.19 -3.94 2.45
CA GLY A 141 -8.79 -4.56 1.20
C GLY A 141 -7.28 -4.57 1.01
N VAL A 142 -6.79 -5.57 0.30
CA VAL A 142 -5.38 -5.71 -0.08
C VAL A 142 -5.12 -4.91 -1.36
N ASP A 143 -4.03 -4.14 -1.39
CA ASP A 143 -3.62 -3.42 -2.61
C ASP A 143 -2.84 -4.34 -3.55
N ILE A 144 -1.91 -5.12 -3.01
CA ILE A 144 -1.03 -6.00 -3.78
C ILE A 144 -0.96 -7.38 -3.13
N TYR A 145 -1.20 -8.42 -3.94
CA TYR A 145 -1.13 -9.81 -3.51
C TYR A 145 -0.29 -10.61 -4.50
N LEU A 146 0.89 -11.04 -4.06
CA LEU A 146 1.87 -11.76 -4.85
C LEU A 146 2.08 -13.17 -4.29
N ILE A 147 2.39 -14.12 -5.17
CA ILE A 147 2.73 -15.50 -4.78
C ILE A 147 3.98 -15.93 -5.54
N LYS A 148 4.97 -16.46 -4.82
CA LYS A 148 6.18 -17.06 -5.37
C LYS A 148 6.66 -18.17 -4.44
N ASP A 149 7.04 -19.31 -5.01
CA ASP A 149 7.53 -20.48 -4.27
C ASP A 149 6.57 -20.94 -3.13
N ASN A 150 5.26 -20.90 -3.40
CA ASN A 150 4.19 -21.20 -2.44
C ASN A 150 4.14 -20.28 -1.20
N ILE A 151 4.83 -19.14 -1.25
CA ILE A 151 4.78 -18.09 -0.23
C ILE A 151 3.90 -16.96 -0.75
N GLU A 152 2.98 -16.52 0.11
CA GLU A 152 2.06 -15.43 -0.15
C GLU A 152 2.60 -14.12 0.44
N TYR A 153 2.56 -13.04 -0.34
CA TYR A 153 2.99 -11.71 0.07
C TYR A 153 1.87 -10.71 -0.17
N VAL A 154 1.46 -10.02 0.89
CA VAL A 154 0.29 -9.15 0.91
C VAL A 154 0.71 -7.77 1.39
N PHE A 155 0.42 -6.75 0.60
CA PHE A 155 0.86 -5.39 0.88
C PHE A 155 -0.28 -4.38 0.83
N ASP A 156 -0.15 -3.36 1.67
CA ASP A 156 -0.97 -2.15 1.68
C ASP A 156 -0.08 -0.94 1.37
N LEU A 157 -0.42 -0.16 0.34
CA LEU A 157 0.34 1.03 -0.01
C LEU A 157 -0.20 2.23 0.78
N LYS A 158 0.67 2.91 1.52
CA LYS A 158 0.29 4.08 2.33
C LYS A 158 1.00 5.35 1.87
N ALA A 159 0.35 6.47 2.17
CA ALA A 159 0.94 7.78 1.97
C ALA A 159 2.18 7.96 2.85
N THR A 160 3.10 8.81 2.40
CA THR A 160 4.38 9.07 3.08
C THR A 160 4.23 9.88 4.37
N HIS A 161 3.08 10.51 4.60
CA HIS A 161 2.80 11.33 5.77
C HIS A 161 1.67 10.71 6.58
N PRO A 162 1.97 9.76 7.47
CA PRO A 162 0.95 9.16 8.31
C PRO A 162 0.45 10.13 9.40
N ASN A 163 -0.77 9.86 9.85
CA ASN A 163 -1.42 10.52 10.96
C ASN A 163 -1.11 9.84 12.30
N ARG A 164 -1.38 10.56 13.40
CA ARG A 164 -1.34 9.96 14.74
C ARG A 164 -2.43 8.88 14.82
N GLY A 165 -2.05 7.69 15.30
CA GLY A 165 -2.94 6.53 15.42
C GLY A 165 -2.91 5.57 14.23
N ASP A 166 -2.28 5.96 13.12
CA ASP A 166 -2.15 5.10 11.94
C ASP A 166 -1.38 3.81 12.24
N GLY A 167 -0.31 3.89 13.04
CA GLY A 167 0.49 2.71 13.42
C GLY A 167 -0.33 1.59 14.06
N SER A 168 -1.19 1.95 15.02
CA SER A 168 -2.11 1.04 15.69
C SER A 168 -3.11 0.41 14.71
N ARG A 169 -3.73 1.24 13.85
CA ARG A 169 -4.71 0.78 12.85
C ARG A 169 -4.10 -0.17 11.83
N PHE A 170 -2.91 0.16 11.34
CA PHE A 170 -2.18 -0.67 10.39
C PHE A 170 -1.74 -1.99 11.04
N SER A 171 -1.26 -1.97 12.29
CA SER A 171 -0.92 -3.20 13.01
C SER A 171 -2.13 -4.13 13.18
N ASP A 172 -3.31 -3.58 13.48
CA ASP A 172 -4.55 -4.35 13.57
C ASP A 172 -4.90 -5.00 12.22
N GLN A 173 -4.74 -4.25 11.13
CA GLN A 173 -5.01 -4.73 9.79
C GLN A 173 -4.07 -5.86 9.36
N LEU A 174 -2.77 -5.76 9.67
CA LEU A 174 -1.83 -6.86 9.40
C LEU A 174 -2.22 -8.14 10.14
N LEU A 175 -2.62 -8.03 11.41
CA LEU A 175 -3.12 -9.17 12.21
C LEU A 175 -4.44 -9.73 11.68
N ASP A 176 -5.37 -8.87 11.25
CA ASP A 176 -6.61 -9.29 10.60
C ASP A 176 -6.29 -10.14 9.37
N TRP A 177 -5.35 -9.72 8.54
CA TRP A 177 -4.96 -10.47 7.36
C TRP A 177 -4.30 -11.83 7.67
N TYR A 178 -3.41 -11.88 8.66
CA TYR A 178 -2.89 -13.17 9.12
C TYR A 178 -4.03 -14.07 9.60
N CYS A 179 -4.91 -13.54 10.45
CA CYS A 179 -6.02 -14.29 11.02
C CYS A 179 -6.97 -14.84 9.94
N TYR A 180 -7.36 -14.00 8.97
CA TYR A 180 -8.23 -14.40 7.87
C TYR A 180 -7.59 -15.52 7.04
N ARG A 181 -6.30 -15.38 6.69
CA ARG A 181 -5.60 -16.39 5.90
C ARG A 181 -5.42 -17.71 6.65
N LEU A 182 -5.04 -17.65 7.93
CA LEU A 182 -4.80 -18.83 8.77
C LEU A 182 -6.09 -19.54 9.16
N SER A 183 -7.21 -18.82 9.26
CA SER A 183 -8.52 -19.45 9.45
C SER A 183 -8.83 -20.46 8.32
N ARG A 184 -8.39 -20.17 7.09
CA ARG A 184 -8.55 -21.05 5.93
C ARG A 184 -7.52 -22.17 5.93
N GLU A 185 -6.24 -21.84 6.03
CA GLU A 185 -5.12 -22.80 6.01
C GLU A 185 -4.13 -22.42 7.11
N PRO A 186 -4.14 -23.12 8.26
CA PRO A 186 -3.26 -22.82 9.40
C PRO A 186 -1.78 -22.94 9.09
N LEU A 187 -1.40 -23.69 8.06
CA LEU A 187 -0.01 -23.89 7.66
C LEU A 187 0.42 -22.98 6.50
N ALA A 188 -0.43 -22.05 6.07
CA ALA A 188 -0.10 -21.13 4.98
C ALA A 188 1.15 -20.31 5.29
N SER A 189 2.09 -20.25 4.35
CA SER A 189 3.19 -19.30 4.40
C SER A 189 2.71 -17.97 3.81
N ILE A 190 2.49 -16.99 4.67
CA ILE A 190 2.05 -15.65 4.30
C ILE A 190 2.90 -14.62 5.02
N HIS A 191 3.19 -13.51 4.33
CA HIS A 191 3.80 -12.31 4.89
C HIS A 191 2.95 -11.10 4.52
N THR A 192 2.58 -10.32 5.53
CA THR A 192 1.82 -9.08 5.37
C THR A 192 2.69 -7.90 5.77
N ARG A 193 2.65 -6.80 4.99
CA ARG A 193 3.40 -5.58 5.28
C ARG A 193 2.67 -4.32 4.83
N ILE A 194 2.93 -3.22 5.53
CA ILE A 194 2.67 -1.87 5.04
C ILE A 194 3.83 -1.44 4.16
N VAL A 195 3.53 -0.71 3.08
CA VAL A 195 4.54 -0.19 2.17
C VAL A 195 4.41 1.32 2.07
N ILE A 196 5.52 2.01 2.25
CA ILE A 196 5.69 3.42 1.93
C ILE A 196 6.46 3.50 0.61
N PRO A 197 5.85 4.00 -0.49
CA PRO A 197 6.43 3.87 -1.81
C PRO A 197 7.74 4.65 -2.00
N PHE A 198 7.99 5.69 -1.21
CA PHE A 198 9.22 6.48 -1.28
C PHE A 198 9.47 7.30 -0.02
N ASN A 199 10.72 7.69 0.22
CA ASN A 199 11.07 8.59 1.31
C ASN A 199 11.16 10.06 0.86
N PRO A 200 10.27 10.96 1.34
CA PRO A 200 10.36 12.39 1.03
C PRO A 200 11.26 13.17 2.00
N PHE A 201 11.80 12.57 3.07
CA PHE A 201 12.44 13.28 4.19
C PHE A 201 13.97 13.35 4.09
N LEU A 202 14.52 13.48 2.87
CA LEU A 202 15.96 13.51 2.68
C LEU A 202 16.61 14.71 3.41
N PRO A 203 17.78 14.52 4.08
CA PRO A 203 18.62 13.31 4.09
C PRO A 203 18.24 12.24 5.14
N GLN A 204 17.25 12.49 5.99
CA GLN A 204 16.80 11.52 7.00
C GLN A 204 16.05 10.34 6.35
N THR A 205 16.01 9.20 7.06
CA THR A 205 15.14 8.09 6.66
C THR A 205 13.69 8.39 6.99
N TRP A 206 12.77 7.74 6.29
CA TRP A 206 11.34 7.87 6.58
C TRP A 206 11.03 7.49 8.03
N TRP A 207 11.67 6.44 8.54
CA TRP A 207 11.47 5.98 9.91
C TRP A 207 11.96 6.99 10.96
N GLN A 208 13.12 7.62 10.74
CA GLN A 208 13.61 8.70 11.61
C GLN A 208 12.60 9.85 11.71
N SER A 209 11.90 10.17 10.62
CA SER A 209 10.94 11.28 10.58
C SER A 209 9.53 10.92 11.04
N GLN A 210 9.05 9.70 10.78
CA GLN A 210 7.64 9.32 10.96
C GLN A 210 7.42 8.12 11.90
N GLY A 211 8.48 7.39 12.28
CA GLY A 211 8.39 6.15 13.06
C GLY A 211 7.71 6.34 14.43
N ASN A 212 7.81 7.52 15.04
CA ASN A 212 7.13 7.84 16.30
C ASN A 212 5.59 7.77 16.21
N LYS A 213 5.01 7.92 15.01
CA LYS A 213 3.56 7.77 14.77
C LYS A 213 3.16 6.33 14.47
N MET A 214 4.14 5.46 14.20
CA MET A 214 3.94 4.11 13.66
C MET A 214 3.89 3.02 14.71
N TYR A 215 4.13 3.33 15.99
CA TYR A 215 3.94 2.37 17.07
C TYR A 215 2.54 1.70 16.99
N PRO A 216 2.43 0.36 17.07
CA PRO A 216 3.47 -0.59 17.48
C PRO A 216 4.24 -1.29 16.33
N LEU A 217 4.15 -0.78 15.11
CA LEU A 217 4.84 -1.38 13.96
C LEU A 217 6.36 -1.32 14.14
N GLU A 218 7.03 -2.29 13.55
CA GLU A 218 8.50 -2.44 13.56
C GLU A 218 9.10 -2.11 12.18
N GLU A 219 10.18 -1.33 12.18
CA GLU A 219 10.97 -1.02 10.98
C GLU A 219 11.51 -2.31 10.35
N HIS A 220 11.56 -2.38 9.02
CA HIS A 220 12.07 -3.53 8.24
C HIS A 220 11.25 -4.83 8.35
N HIS A 221 10.28 -4.90 9.27
CA HIS A 221 9.44 -6.07 9.50
C HIS A 221 8.01 -5.82 9.05
N ASP A 222 7.33 -4.88 9.73
CA ASP A 222 5.92 -4.58 9.47
C ASP A 222 5.74 -3.51 8.40
N ILE A 223 6.71 -2.59 8.28
CA ILE A 223 6.71 -1.52 7.27
C ILE A 223 7.97 -1.60 6.45
N TRP A 224 7.80 -1.58 5.12
CA TRP A 224 8.88 -1.42 4.16
C TRP A 224 8.80 -0.06 3.49
N VAL A 225 9.96 0.54 3.27
CA VAL A 225 10.08 1.85 2.63
C VAL A 225 10.94 1.71 1.37
N GLU A 226 10.44 2.28 0.26
CA GLU A 226 11.23 2.49 -0.95
C GLU A 226 11.89 1.20 -1.49
N ASN A 227 13.22 1.10 -1.47
CA ASN A 227 13.96 -0.03 -2.04
C ASN A 227 13.66 -1.36 -1.36
N GLU A 228 13.29 -1.38 -0.06
CA GLU A 228 12.88 -2.63 0.59
C GLU A 228 11.73 -3.32 -0.15
N PHE A 229 10.79 -2.52 -0.66
CA PHE A 229 9.66 -3.01 -1.42
C PHE A 229 9.98 -3.13 -2.92
N TRP A 230 10.59 -2.12 -3.52
CA TRP A 230 10.81 -2.11 -4.97
C TRP A 230 11.84 -3.14 -5.41
N ASP A 231 12.88 -3.40 -4.62
CA ASP A 231 13.88 -4.42 -4.90
C ASP A 231 13.30 -5.83 -4.72
N PHE A 232 12.41 -5.99 -3.73
CA PHE A 232 11.64 -7.23 -3.57
C PHE A 232 10.78 -7.52 -4.79
N CYS A 233 10.02 -6.54 -5.27
CA CYS A 233 9.18 -6.71 -6.46
C CYS A 233 10.03 -6.97 -7.71
N SER A 234 11.09 -6.20 -7.96
CA SER A 234 11.85 -6.27 -9.20
C SER A 234 12.90 -7.40 -9.25
N GLY A 235 13.38 -7.86 -8.09
CA GLY A 235 14.52 -8.76 -7.98
C GLY A 235 15.87 -8.08 -8.30
N LYS A 236 15.90 -6.74 -8.33
CA LYS A 236 17.08 -5.92 -8.61
C LYS A 236 17.42 -5.07 -7.40
N ILE A 237 18.69 -4.72 -7.25
CA ILE A 237 19.16 -3.80 -6.20
C ILE A 237 18.94 -2.35 -6.68
N ASN A 238 18.46 -1.50 -5.77
CA ASN A 238 18.30 -0.06 -5.96
C ASN A 238 17.31 0.33 -7.07
N THR A 239 16.20 -0.39 -7.16
CA THR A 239 15.12 -0.20 -8.13
C THR A 239 14.51 1.19 -8.06
N TRP A 240 14.43 1.80 -6.87
CA TRP A 240 13.94 3.16 -6.70
C TRP A 240 14.72 4.18 -7.53
N SER A 241 16.03 3.99 -7.72
CA SER A 241 16.83 4.89 -8.56
C SER A 241 16.31 4.95 -10.01
N LEU A 242 15.88 3.81 -10.55
CA LEU A 242 15.30 3.69 -11.90
C LEU A 242 13.89 4.31 -11.95
N ILE A 243 13.10 4.15 -10.87
CA ILE A 243 11.80 4.80 -10.76
C ILE A 243 11.98 6.33 -10.74
N LYS A 244 12.92 6.83 -9.94
CA LYS A 244 13.26 8.26 -9.86
C LYS A 244 13.78 8.79 -11.20
N GLU A 245 14.66 8.05 -11.87
CA GLU A 245 15.16 8.37 -13.20
C GLU A 245 14.01 8.52 -14.19
N ALA A 246 13.02 7.63 -14.19
CA ALA A 246 11.84 7.73 -15.04
C ALA A 246 11.07 9.06 -14.84
N PHE A 247 10.91 9.52 -13.61
CA PHE A 247 10.29 10.83 -13.33
C PHE A 247 11.16 12.00 -13.83
N ILE A 248 12.47 11.96 -13.59
CA ILE A 248 13.42 13.00 -14.01
C ILE A 248 13.50 13.09 -15.52
N ASP A 249 13.57 11.97 -16.22
CA ASP A 249 13.63 11.95 -17.67
C ASP A 249 12.31 12.41 -18.30
N LEU A 250 11.17 12.07 -17.70
CA LEU A 250 9.87 12.56 -18.15
C LEU A 250 9.75 14.09 -18.06
N GLN A 251 10.46 14.73 -17.12
CA GLN A 251 10.54 16.19 -17.03
C GLN A 251 11.14 16.83 -18.30
N LYS A 252 12.00 16.10 -19.04
CA LYS A 252 12.63 16.57 -20.28
C LYS A 252 11.65 16.59 -21.46
N ASP A 253 10.55 15.83 -21.39
CA ASP A 253 9.46 15.85 -22.38
C ASP A 253 8.60 17.12 -22.19
N GLN A 254 9.10 18.25 -22.70
CA GLN A 254 8.45 19.56 -22.54
C GLN A 254 7.03 19.58 -23.14
N ALA A 255 6.78 18.84 -24.21
CA ALA A 255 5.45 18.75 -24.81
C ALA A 255 4.45 18.11 -23.83
N PHE A 256 4.82 16.97 -23.23
CA PHE A 256 4.01 16.31 -22.21
C PHE A 256 3.82 17.19 -20.97
N ILE A 257 4.90 17.77 -20.44
CA ILE A 257 4.85 18.61 -19.24
C ILE A 257 3.99 19.86 -19.46
N ASN A 258 4.16 20.57 -20.58
CA ASN A 258 3.39 21.78 -20.86
C ASN A 258 1.91 21.49 -21.10
N LYS A 259 1.57 20.37 -21.77
CA LYS A 259 0.19 19.90 -21.93
C LYS A 259 -0.52 19.80 -20.58
N TYR A 260 0.10 19.15 -19.60
CA TYR A 260 -0.55 18.94 -18.29
C TYR A 260 -0.46 20.14 -17.36
N ARG A 261 0.60 20.96 -17.43
CA ARG A 261 0.63 22.28 -16.78
C ARG A 261 -0.54 23.16 -17.22
N GLN A 262 -0.83 23.19 -18.53
CA GLN A 262 -1.99 23.94 -19.02
C GLN A 262 -3.30 23.36 -18.49
N LYS A 263 -3.43 22.02 -18.42
CA LYS A 263 -4.61 21.41 -17.80
C LYS A 263 -4.81 21.81 -16.34
N PHE A 264 -3.74 21.92 -15.54
CA PHE A 264 -3.84 22.44 -14.18
C PHE A 264 -4.33 23.89 -14.15
N ARG A 265 -3.82 24.75 -15.05
CA ARG A 265 -4.24 26.15 -15.16
C ARG A 265 -5.70 26.29 -15.58
N ASN A 266 -6.18 25.48 -16.51
CA ASN A 266 -7.58 25.51 -16.93
C ASN A 266 -8.56 25.22 -15.78
N TYR A 267 -8.13 24.60 -14.67
CA TYR A 267 -8.97 24.45 -13.47
C TYR A 267 -9.07 25.71 -12.61
N LEU A 268 -8.21 26.71 -12.83
CA LEU A 268 -8.29 28.03 -12.21
C LEU A 268 -9.34 28.89 -12.91
N ASP A 269 -9.40 28.79 -14.24
CA ASP A 269 -10.25 29.63 -15.10
C ASP A 269 -11.73 29.19 -15.15
N ASN A 270 -12.08 28.05 -14.54
CA ASN A 270 -13.45 27.51 -14.44
C ASN A 270 -13.92 27.48 -12.99
#